data_AF-A0A6C0SQA5-F1
#
_entry.id   AF-A0A6C0SQA5-F1
#
_cell.length_a   1.000
_cell.length_b   1.000
_cell.length_c   1.000
_cell.angle_alpha   90.00
_cell.angle_beta   90.00
_cell.angle_gamma   90.00
#
_symmetry.space_group_name_H-M   'P 1'
#
loop_
_entity.id
_entity.type
_entity.pdbx_description
1 polymer ?
#
loop_
_entity_poly.entity_id
_entity_poly.type
_entity_poly.pdbx_seq_one_letter_code
_entity_poly.pdbx_strand_id
1 'polypeptide(L)'
;MQVHLSDWLVKHELIHRSLGFDCRGIETLQIKIEDWDSIAVISYVYGYNYLRSQCAYDVAPGGFLASVYHLTKIRYGIDKPEEVCIKIFAPRSNPQIPSVFWIWRSADFQ
;
A
#
# COMPACT_ATOMS: atom_id res chain seq x y z
N MET A 1 8.82 -18.14 9.42
CA MET A 1 8.99 -16.71 9.71
C MET A 1 8.32 -15.97 8.57
N GLN A 2 7.27 -15.18 8.85
CA GLN A 2 6.56 -14.45 7.81
C GLN A 2 7.48 -13.31 7.33
N VAL A 3 7.83 -13.30 6.05
CA VAL A 3 8.68 -12.24 5.49
C VAL A 3 7.76 -11.09 5.11
N HIS A 4 7.87 -9.98 5.84
CA HIS A 4 7.08 -8.79 5.60
C HIS A 4 7.48 -8.10 4.29
N LEU A 5 6.59 -7.25 3.76
CA LEU A 5 6.89 -6.52 2.52
C LEU A 5 8.07 -5.56 2.77
N SER A 6 8.14 -4.91 3.94
CA SER A 6 9.26 -4.03 4.28
C SER A 6 10.62 -4.72 4.16
N ASP A 7 10.77 -5.91 4.74
CA ASP A 7 12.03 -6.67 4.71
C ASP A 7 12.45 -7.00 3.28
N TRP A 8 11.48 -7.36 2.43
CA TRP A 8 11.73 -7.66 1.03
C TRP A 8 12.14 -6.40 0.25
N LEU A 9 11.49 -5.27 0.50
CA LEU A 9 11.83 -3.99 -0.12
C LEU A 9 13.23 -3.51 0.30
N VAL A 10 13.60 -3.66 1.58
CA VAL A 10 14.97 -3.37 2.07
C VAL A 10 15.99 -4.21 1.33
N LYS A 11 15.74 -5.51 1.17
CA LYS A 11 16.65 -6.43 0.46
C LYS A 11 16.88 -6.03 -1.01
N HIS A 12 15.92 -5.36 -1.64
CA HIS A 12 16.01 -4.91 -3.03
C HIS A 12 16.31 -3.41 -3.15
N GLU A 13 16.74 -2.76 -2.06
CA GLU A 13 17.13 -1.35 -2.02
C GLU A 13 16.02 -0.38 -2.45
N LEU A 14 14.76 -0.79 -2.25
CA LEU A 14 13.59 0.02 -2.59
C LEU A 14 13.19 0.91 -1.42
N ILE A 15 13.16 2.21 -1.69
CA ILE A 15 12.91 3.23 -0.67
C ILE A 15 11.45 3.15 -0.21
N HIS A 16 11.29 3.00 1.10
CA HIS A 16 10.01 3.07 1.79
C HIS A 16 10.27 3.45 3.25
N ARG A 17 9.22 3.84 3.97
CA ARG A 17 9.29 4.07 5.41
C ARG A 17 8.28 3.19 6.12
N SER A 18 8.73 2.31 7.02
CA SER A 18 7.81 1.59 7.90
C SER A 18 7.12 2.55 8.87
N LEU A 19 5.79 2.43 8.99
CA LEU A 19 4.97 3.14 9.98
C LEU A 19 4.61 2.23 11.17
N GLY A 20 5.17 1.02 11.24
CA GLY A 20 4.84 0.01 12.22
C GLY A 20 3.60 -0.81 11.81
N PHE A 21 2.91 -1.35 12.82
CA PHE A 21 1.75 -2.22 12.64
C PHE A 21 0.46 -1.52 13.07
N ASP A 22 -0.64 -1.79 12.39
CA ASP A 22 -1.97 -1.30 12.77
C ASP A 22 -2.49 -2.02 14.04
N CYS A 23 -3.66 -1.62 14.54
CA CYS A 23 -4.28 -2.23 15.72
C CYS A 23 -4.65 -3.72 15.55
N ARG A 24 -4.57 -4.27 14.34
CA ARG A 24 -4.80 -5.69 14.02
C ARG A 24 -3.49 -6.43 13.72
N GLY A 25 -2.34 -5.77 13.85
CA GLY A 25 -1.04 -6.35 13.54
C GLY A 25 -0.70 -6.38 12.06
N ILE A 26 -1.36 -5.59 11.21
CA ILE A 26 -1.06 -5.49 9.78
C ILE A 26 0.05 -4.46 9.56
N GLU A 27 1.09 -4.85 8.82
CA GLU A 27 2.20 -3.97 8.48
C GLU A 27 1.70 -2.73 7.71
N THR A 28 2.15 -1.55 8.11
CA THR A 28 1.83 -0.30 7.41
C THR A 28 3.10 0.38 6.90
N LEU A 29 3.13 0.69 5.61
CA LEU A 29 4.26 1.33 4.94
C LEU A 29 3.85 2.70 4.39
N GLN A 30 4.73 3.68 4.52
CA GLN A 30 4.66 4.94 3.80
C GLN A 30 5.52 4.86 2.54
N ILE A 31 4.92 5.19 1.40
CA ILE A 31 5.57 5.26 0.09
C ILE A 31 5.48 6.70 -0.42
N LYS A 32 6.54 7.19 -1.07
CA LYS A 32 6.53 8.49 -1.74
C LYS A 32 5.71 8.40 -3.02
N ILE A 33 5.17 9.54 -3.46
CA ILE A 33 4.37 9.58 -4.70
C ILE A 33 5.23 9.15 -5.89
N GLU A 34 6.47 9.61 -5.95
CA GLU A 34 7.40 9.31 -7.04
C GLU A 34 7.70 7.80 -7.21
N ASP A 35 7.67 7.05 -6.12
CA ASP A 35 8.01 5.62 -6.09
C ASP A 35 6.78 4.72 -6.25
N TRP A 36 5.57 5.30 -6.24
CA TRP A 36 4.33 4.53 -6.09
C TRP A 36 4.10 3.51 -7.20
N ASP A 37 4.23 3.91 -8.47
CA ASP A 37 3.98 3.02 -9.60
C ASP A 37 4.87 1.76 -9.53
N SER A 38 6.16 1.96 -9.25
CA SER A 38 7.14 0.89 -9.10
C SER A 38 6.78 -0.03 -7.93
N ILE A 39 6.46 0.54 -6.77
CA ILE A 39 6.07 -0.23 -5.58
C ILE A 39 4.76 -0.98 -5.79
N ALA A 40 3.80 -0.40 -6.50
CA ALA A 40 2.52 -1.05 -6.81
C ALA A 40 2.74 -2.29 -7.69
N VAL A 41 3.54 -2.18 -8.76
CA VAL A 41 3.90 -3.31 -9.62
C VAL A 41 4.64 -4.38 -8.83
N ILE A 42 5.64 -3.98 -8.06
CA ILE A 42 6.45 -4.90 -7.26
C ILE A 42 5.60 -5.62 -6.21
N SER A 43 4.67 -4.92 -5.58
CA SER A 43 3.71 -5.52 -4.64
C SER A 43 2.86 -6.60 -5.31
N TYR A 44 2.37 -6.32 -6.52
CA TYR A 44 1.62 -7.30 -7.31
C TYR A 44 2.47 -8.52 -7.67
N VAL A 45 3.70 -8.31 -8.16
CA VAL A 45 4.66 -9.38 -8.49
C VAL A 45 5.04 -10.20 -7.26
N TYR A 46 5.17 -9.57 -6.10
CA TYR A 46 5.42 -10.23 -4.81
C TYR A 46 4.21 -11.08 -4.33
N GLY A 47 3.06 -10.90 -4.96
CA GLY A 47 1.89 -11.77 -4.81
C GLY A 47 0.67 -11.10 -4.16
N TYR A 48 0.70 -9.79 -3.93
CA TYR A 48 -0.47 -9.02 -3.47
C TYR A 48 -1.48 -8.87 -4.61
N ASN A 49 -2.20 -9.94 -4.90
CA ASN A 49 -3.13 -10.07 -6.02
C ASN A 49 -4.53 -9.50 -5.73
N TYR A 50 -4.80 -9.02 -4.52
CA TYR A 50 -6.10 -8.51 -4.13
C TYR A 50 -6.01 -7.15 -3.42
N LEU A 51 -6.47 -6.09 -4.09
CA LEU A 51 -6.73 -4.79 -3.46
C LEU A 51 -8.08 -4.87 -2.74
N ARG A 52 -8.02 -5.04 -1.42
CA ARG A 52 -9.19 -5.21 -0.55
C ARG A 52 -9.95 -3.90 -0.36
N SER A 53 -9.22 -2.82 -0.13
CA SER A 53 -9.78 -1.48 0.04
C SER A 53 -8.74 -0.43 -0.29
N GLN A 54 -9.10 0.48 -1.17
CA GLN A 54 -8.53 1.78 -1.33
C GLN A 54 -9.42 2.78 -0.60
N CYS A 55 -8.81 3.71 0.13
CA CYS A 55 -9.54 4.83 0.73
C CYS A 55 -8.63 6.04 0.85
N ALA A 56 -9.23 7.22 1.02
CA ALA A 56 -8.49 8.44 1.29
C ALA A 56 -9.00 9.11 2.57
N TYR A 57 -8.10 9.77 3.30
CA TYR A 57 -8.45 10.53 4.50
C TYR A 57 -7.58 11.79 4.65
N ASP A 58 -8.10 12.75 5.41
CA ASP A 58 -7.36 13.96 5.78
C ASP A 58 -6.48 13.66 7.00
N VAL A 59 -5.16 13.81 6.88
CA VAL A 59 -4.24 13.48 7.98
C VAL A 59 -4.42 14.46 9.14
N ALA A 60 -4.62 15.72 8.81
CA ALA A 60 -4.92 16.80 9.75
C ALA A 60 -5.57 17.96 8.99
N PRO A 61 -6.40 18.79 9.65
CA PRO A 61 -6.95 19.99 9.03
C PRO A 61 -5.85 20.87 8.43
N GLY A 62 -5.94 21.17 7.13
CA GLY A 62 -4.93 21.96 6.41
C GLY A 62 -3.60 21.26 6.15
N GLY A 63 -3.49 19.97 6.51
CA GLY A 63 -2.29 19.16 6.33
C GLY A 63 -2.30 18.34 5.04
N PHE A 64 -1.58 17.23 5.07
CA PHE A 64 -1.51 16.26 3.97
C PHE A 64 -2.83 15.48 3.83
N LEU A 65 -3.12 15.08 2.60
CA LEU A 65 -4.08 14.01 2.33
C LEU A 65 -3.34 12.68 2.34
N ALA A 66 -4.00 11.60 2.75
CA ALA A 66 -3.48 10.25 2.65
C ALA A 66 -4.35 9.43 1.71
N SER A 67 -3.73 8.75 0.75
CA SER A 67 -4.35 7.61 0.05
C SER A 67 -3.79 6.32 0.64
N VAL A 68 -4.69 5.40 0.96
CA VAL A 68 -4.38 4.11 1.57
C VAL A 68 -4.77 2.99 0.63
N TYR A 69 -3.90 2.01 0.49
CA TYR A 69 -4.13 0.80 -0.28
C TYR A 69 -3.92 -0.41 0.63
N HIS A 70 -5.01 -1.07 0.99
CA HIS A 70 -4.98 -2.30 1.75
C HIS A 70 -4.91 -3.49 0.79
N LEU A 71 -3.73 -4.10 0.73
CA LEU A 71 -3.43 -5.21 -0.16
C LEU A 71 -3.42 -6.53 0.61
N THR A 72 -3.88 -7.59 -0.03
CA THR A 72 -3.92 -8.95 0.53
C THR A 72 -3.36 -9.94 -0.48
N LYS A 73 -2.59 -10.92 0.01
CA LYS A 73 -2.18 -12.09 -0.77
C LYS A 73 -3.22 -13.21 -0.63
N ILE A 74 -4.11 -13.35 -1.61
CA ILE A 74 -5.12 -14.41 -1.62
C ILE A 74 -4.58 -15.65 -2.32
N ARG A 75 -4.77 -16.80 -1.67
CA ARG A 75 -4.50 -18.14 -2.21
C ARG A 75 -5.66 -19.06 -1.84
N TYR A 76 -5.85 -20.12 -2.62
CA TYR A 76 -6.88 -21.12 -2.32
C TYR A 76 -6.61 -21.77 -0.95
N GLY A 77 -7.65 -21.86 -0.10
CA GLY A 77 -7.57 -22.54 1.21
C GLY A 77 -6.75 -21.82 2.28
N ILE A 78 -6.53 -20.49 2.17
CA ILE A 78 -5.81 -19.72 3.18
C ILE A 78 -6.77 -19.14 4.24
N ASP A 79 -6.53 -19.47 5.51
CA ASP A 79 -7.36 -18.95 6.62
C ASP A 79 -6.94 -17.54 7.07
N LYS A 80 -5.63 -17.26 7.05
CA LYS A 80 -5.03 -15.98 7.47
C LYS A 80 -4.08 -15.50 6.38
N PRO A 81 -4.58 -14.75 5.39
CA PRO A 81 -3.73 -14.24 4.33
C PRO A 81 -2.75 -13.18 4.84
N GLU A 82 -1.61 -13.03 4.15
CA GLU A 82 -0.69 -11.93 4.39
C GLU A 82 -1.32 -10.62 3.88
N GLU A 83 -1.22 -9.57 4.68
CA GLU A 83 -1.83 -8.26 4.44
C GLU A 83 -0.81 -7.15 4.66
N VAL A 84 -0.94 -6.07 3.90
CA VAL A 84 -0.16 -4.84 4.09
C VAL A 84 -1.02 -3.61 3.80
N CYS A 85 -0.84 -2.55 4.57
CA CYS A 85 -1.42 -1.24 4.31
C CYS A 85 -0.35 -0.30 3.76
N ILE A 86 -0.51 0.14 2.51
CA ILE A 86 0.35 1.17 1.93
C ILE A 86 -0.32 2.52 2.10
N LYS A 87 0.42 3.52 2.56
CA LYS A 87 -0.02 4.90 2.71
C LYS A 87 0.85 5.82 1.88
N ILE A 88 0.20 6.70 1.13
CA ILE A 88 0.85 7.74 0.33
C ILE A 88 0.30 9.07 0.81
N PHE A 89 1.19 9.92 1.33
CA PHE A 89 0.83 11.27 1.73
C PHE A 89 1.04 12.22 0.57
N ALA A 90 -0.01 12.95 0.22
CA ALA A 90 0.01 13.93 -0.86
C ALA A 90 -0.27 15.35 -0.33
N PRO A 91 0.47 16.36 -0.82
CA PRO A 91 0.25 17.73 -0.42
C PRO A 91 -1.12 18.20 -0.92
N ARG A 92 -1.88 18.87 -0.06
CA ARG A 92 -3.23 19.34 -0.41
C ARG A 92 -3.24 20.37 -1.55
N SER A 93 -2.13 21.06 -1.79
CA SER A 93 -1.96 21.99 -2.92
C SER A 93 -1.83 21.30 -4.28
N ASN A 94 -1.36 20.05 -4.32
CA ASN A 94 -1.24 19.25 -5.54
C ASN A 94 -1.40 17.75 -5.25
N PRO A 95 -2.62 17.28 -4.96
CA PRO A 95 -2.86 15.93 -4.47
C PRO A 95 -2.99 14.91 -5.61
N GLN A 96 -1.95 14.77 -6.43
CA GLN A 96 -1.93 13.84 -7.57
C GLN A 96 -1.19 12.57 -7.19
N ILE A 97 -1.84 11.42 -7.37
CA ILE A 97 -1.25 10.09 -7.17
C ILE A 97 -1.61 9.24 -8.40
N PRO A 98 -0.64 8.53 -9.01
CA PRO A 98 -0.92 7.60 -10.10
C PRO A 98 -1.96 6.53 -9.72
N SER A 99 -2.91 6.28 -10.61
CA SER A 99 -3.94 5.26 -10.42
C SER A 99 -3.35 3.86 -10.58
N VAL A 100 -3.82 2.92 -9.75
CA VAL A 100 -3.47 1.49 -9.81
C VAL A 100 -4.54 0.63 -10.45
N PHE A 101 -5.55 1.23 -11.10
CA PHE A 101 -6.62 0.50 -11.80
C PHE A 101 -6.10 -0.55 -12.80
N TRP A 102 -4.96 -0.27 -13.43
CA TRP A 102 -4.33 -1.18 -14.38
C TRP A 102 -3.66 -2.40 -13.74
N ILE A 103 -3.38 -2.35 -12.43
CA ILE A 103 -2.87 -3.47 -11.63
C ILE A 103 -4.04 -4.19 -10.94
N TRP A 104 -4.86 -3.44 -10.20
CA TRP A 104 -6.03 -3.95 -9.51
C TRP A 104 -7.28 -3.21 -9.98
N ARG A 105 -8.13 -3.91 -10.73
CA ARG A 105 -9.37 -3.35 -11.29
C ARG A 105 -10.38 -2.88 -10.22
N SER A 106 -10.26 -3.35 -8.98
CA SER A 106 -11.14 -2.90 -7.88
C SER A 106 -10.97 -1.42 -7.53
N ALA A 107 -9.87 -0.77 -7.96
CA ALA A 107 -9.65 0.67 -7.82
C ALA A 107 -10.55 1.53 -8.74
N ASP A 108 -11.39 0.94 -9.59
CA ASP A 108 -12.25 1.69 -10.52
C ASP A 108 -13.30 2.55 -9.80
N PHE A 109 -13.87 2.01 -8.72
CA PHE A 109 -14.97 2.64 -7.97
C PHE A 109 -14.59 3.11 -6.55
N GLN A 110 -13.39 2.78 -6.07
CA GLN A 110 -12.93 3.07 -4.69
C GLN A 110 -12.16 4.38 -4.65
#